data_AF-A0A6G3XXZ4-F1
#
_entry.id   AF-A0A6G3XXZ4-F1
#
_cell.length_a   1.000
_cell.length_b   1.000
_cell.length_c   1.000
_cell.angle_alpha   90.00
_cell.angle_beta   90.00
_cell.angle_gamma   90.00
#
_symmetry.space_group_name_H-M   'P 1'
#
loop_
_entity.id
_entity.type
_entity.pdbx_description
1 polymer ?
#
loop_
_entity_poly.entity_id
_entity_poly.type
_entity_poly.pdbx_seq_one_letter_code
_entity_poly.pdbx_strand_id
1 'polypeptide(L)'
;MSSSAAAAPQQKWWNGPVQGLQKVGRSLQLPVAVLPAAGLLVSLGNLFSSYLDGAFWDKTSKVLLNGGGAILDGELGLPLLFCIGVAIGFAKKADGSTALAAVVGFLVYRGVLTAFPIDGTVTEALPDGEPQNPGVLGGILIGLLTAVVWQRYHRTKLVDWLGFFNGRRLVPILMA
;
A
#
# COMPACT_ATOMS: atom_id res chain seq x y z
N MET A 1 7.03 44.42 -40.86
CA MET A 1 7.64 43.48 -39.90
C MET A 1 7.04 43.78 -38.54
N SER A 2 6.01 43.03 -38.13
CA SER A 2 5.42 43.13 -36.80
C SER A 2 5.22 41.72 -36.27
N SER A 3 6.16 41.31 -35.42
CA SER A 3 6.11 40.06 -34.67
C SER A 3 4.95 40.14 -33.67
N SER A 4 3.90 39.36 -33.89
CA SER A 4 2.88 39.11 -32.88
C SER A 4 3.49 38.13 -31.86
N ALA A 5 3.96 38.66 -30.73
CA ALA A 5 4.39 37.86 -29.61
C ALA A 5 3.17 37.12 -29.04
N ALA A 6 3.11 35.80 -29.28
CA ALA A 6 2.08 34.94 -28.71
C ALA A 6 2.16 34.99 -27.18
N ALA A 7 1.08 35.45 -26.55
CA ALA A 7 0.95 35.48 -25.10
C ALA A 7 1.08 34.07 -24.51
N ALA A 8 1.97 33.89 -23.53
CA ALA A 8 2.15 32.63 -22.84
C ALA A 8 0.86 32.23 -22.08
N PRO A 9 0.46 30.94 -22.09
CA PRO A 9 -0.78 30.52 -21.48
C PRO A 9 -0.71 30.66 -19.95
N GLN A 10 -1.67 31.39 -19.37
CA GLN A 10 -1.85 31.51 -17.92
C GLN A 10 -2.15 30.13 -17.32
N GLN A 11 -1.20 29.56 -16.59
CA GLN A 11 -1.44 28.37 -15.80
C GLN A 11 -2.38 28.72 -14.62
N LYS A 12 -3.64 28.30 -14.71
CA LYS A 12 -4.64 28.47 -13.65
C LYS A 12 -4.22 27.68 -12.40
N TRP A 13 -4.05 28.40 -11.29
CA TRP A 13 -3.62 27.92 -9.96
C TRP A 13 -4.42 26.72 -9.41
N TRP A 14 -5.65 26.52 -9.90
CA TRP A 14 -6.53 25.40 -9.53
C TRP A 14 -6.12 24.05 -10.12
N ASN A 15 -5.19 24.01 -11.08
CA ASN A 15 -4.78 22.78 -11.75
C ASN A 15 -3.92 21.85 -10.87
N GLY A 16 -3.25 22.39 -9.85
CA GLY A 16 -2.39 21.64 -8.93
C GLY A 16 -3.13 20.56 -8.12
N PRO A 17 -4.17 20.90 -7.35
CA PRO A 17 -4.90 19.93 -6.54
C PRO A 17 -5.66 18.88 -7.38
N VAL A 18 -6.22 19.28 -8.52
CA VAL A 18 -6.93 18.35 -9.44
C VAL A 18 -5.96 17.31 -10.02
N GLN A 19 -4.75 17.71 -10.39
CA GLN A 19 -3.71 16.78 -10.85
C GLN A 19 -3.23 15.82 -9.75
N GLY A 20 -3.19 16.27 -8.50
CA GLY A 20 -2.89 15.41 -7.34
C GLY A 20 -3.93 14.31 -7.17
N LEU A 21 -5.21 14.68 -7.19
CA LEU A 21 -6.32 13.73 -7.05
C LEU A 21 -6.36 12.70 -8.19
N GLN A 22 -6.08 13.13 -9.42
CA GLN A 22 -5.97 12.22 -10.56
C GLN A 22 -4.83 11.22 -10.42
N LYS A 23 -3.69 11.61 -9.83
CA LYS A 23 -2.56 10.70 -9.57
C LYS A 23 -2.90 9.68 -8.50
N VAL A 24 -3.59 10.09 -7.44
CA VAL A 24 -4.11 9.16 -6.42
C VAL A 24 -5.07 8.16 -7.08
N GLY A 25 -6.02 8.62 -7.90
CA GLY A 25 -6.93 7.72 -8.61
C GLY A 25 -6.20 6.70 -9.51
N ARG A 26 -5.13 7.10 -10.20
CA ARG A 26 -4.30 6.19 -11.00
C ARG A 26 -3.48 5.22 -10.15
N SER A 27 -3.01 5.62 -8.97
CA SER A 27 -2.21 4.74 -8.11
C SER A 27 -3.03 3.60 -7.49
N LEU A 28 -4.34 3.80 -7.31
CA LEU A 28 -5.27 2.77 -6.86
C LEU A 28 -5.56 1.69 -7.92
N GLN A 29 -5.18 1.89 -9.19
CA GLN A 29 -5.45 0.91 -10.25
C GLN A 29 -4.60 -0.36 -10.10
N LEU A 30 -3.36 -0.23 -9.60
CA LEU A 30 -2.42 -1.34 -9.45
C LEU A 30 -2.96 -2.43 -8.51
N PRO A 31 -3.40 -2.11 -7.28
CA PRO A 31 -4.02 -3.09 -6.38
C PRO A 31 -5.32 -3.65 -6.92
N VAL A 32 -6.17 -2.80 -7.52
CA VAL A 32 -7.49 -3.19 -8.03
C VAL A 32 -7.37 -4.24 -9.14
N ALA A 33 -6.30 -4.22 -9.93
CA ALA A 33 -6.05 -5.23 -10.96
C ALA A 33 -5.88 -6.66 -10.42
N VAL A 34 -5.51 -6.83 -9.14
CA VAL A 34 -5.28 -8.14 -8.52
C VAL A 34 -6.58 -8.73 -7.93
N LEU A 35 -7.57 -7.90 -7.61
CA LEU A 35 -8.82 -8.33 -6.97
C LEU A 35 -9.63 -9.33 -7.81
N PRO A 36 -9.76 -9.19 -9.16
CA PRO A 36 -10.45 -10.18 -9.98
C PRO A 36 -9.79 -11.56 -9.91
N ALA A 37 -8.46 -11.63 -9.90
CA ALA A 37 -7.73 -12.89 -9.79
C ALA A 37 -8.00 -13.57 -8.44
N ALA A 38 -8.03 -12.79 -7.35
CA ALA A 38 -8.37 -13.30 -6.03
C ALA A 38 -9.83 -13.79 -5.95
N GLY A 39 -10.76 -13.05 -6.55
CA GLY A 39 -12.17 -13.46 -6.64
C GLY A 39 -12.35 -14.77 -7.44
N LEU A 40 -11.60 -14.94 -8.53
CA LEU A 40 -11.59 -16.19 -9.29
C LEU A 40 -11.07 -17.38 -8.46
N LEU A 41 -10.00 -17.18 -7.67
CA LEU A 41 -9.48 -18.22 -6.78
C LEU A 41 -10.52 -18.66 -5.76
N VAL A 42 -11.20 -17.71 -5.11
CA VAL A 42 -12.25 -18.01 -4.13
C VAL A 42 -13.44 -18.71 -4.81
N SER A 43 -13.87 -18.21 -5.96
CA SER A 43 -14.99 -18.79 -6.72
C SER A 43 -14.70 -20.24 -7.12
N LEU A 44 -13.52 -20.51 -7.69
CA LEU A 44 -13.11 -21.87 -8.06
C LEU A 44 -12.96 -22.78 -6.83
N GLY A 45 -12.44 -22.27 -5.72
CA GLY A 45 -12.35 -23.01 -4.46
C GLY A 45 -13.73 -23.46 -3.95
N ASN A 46 -14.72 -22.57 -3.98
CA ASN A 46 -16.10 -22.88 -3.61
C ASN A 46 -16.75 -23.90 -4.56
N LEU A 47 -16.53 -23.76 -5.88
CA LEU A 47 -17.03 -24.72 -6.86
C LEU A 47 -16.45 -26.11 -6.63
N PHE A 48 -15.15 -26.22 -6.38
CA PHE A 48 -14.51 -27.51 -6.10
C PHE A 48 -15.03 -28.13 -4.80
N SER A 49 -15.24 -27.32 -3.75
CA SER A 49 -15.82 -27.80 -2.50
C SER A 49 -17.28 -28.25 -2.61
N SER A 50 -18.03 -27.77 -3.61
CA SER A 50 -19.48 -27.98 -3.72
C SER A 50 -19.84 -29.10 -4.71
N TYR A 51 -19.01 -29.33 -5.73
CA TYR A 51 -19.31 -30.25 -6.83
C TYR A 51 -18.32 -31.40 -6.97
N LEU A 52 -17.18 -31.37 -6.27
CA LEU A 52 -16.15 -32.41 -6.37
C LEU A 52 -15.91 -33.02 -4.99
N ASP A 53 -16.22 -34.31 -4.85
CA ASP A 53 -15.99 -35.05 -3.62
C ASP A 53 -14.65 -35.79 -3.64
N GLY A 54 -13.95 -35.77 -2.50
CA GLY A 54 -12.76 -36.58 -2.25
C GLY A 54 -11.62 -35.82 -1.59
N ALA A 55 -10.79 -36.54 -0.83
CA ALA A 55 -9.72 -35.95 -0.01
C ALA A 55 -8.69 -35.10 -0.79
N PHE A 56 -8.54 -35.33 -2.10
CA PHE A 56 -7.71 -34.50 -2.98
C PHE A 56 -8.38 -33.16 -3.30
N TRP A 57 -9.66 -33.17 -3.66
CA TRP A 57 -10.43 -31.98 -4.01
C TRP A 57 -10.68 -31.09 -2.80
N ASP A 58 -10.92 -31.66 -1.62
CA ASP A 58 -11.03 -30.93 -0.34
C ASP A 58 -9.76 -30.16 0.02
N LYS A 59 -8.58 -30.74 -0.26
CA LYS A 59 -7.30 -30.04 -0.03
C LYS A 59 -7.11 -28.94 -1.06
N THR A 60 -7.44 -29.21 -2.31
CA THR A 60 -7.31 -28.24 -3.40
C THR A 60 -8.23 -27.04 -3.20
N SER A 61 -9.49 -27.25 -2.83
CA SER A 61 -10.44 -26.18 -2.51
C SER A 61 -9.94 -25.30 -1.38
N LYS A 62 -9.42 -25.88 -0.29
CA LYS A 62 -8.81 -25.14 0.83
C LYS A 62 -7.62 -24.29 0.39
N VAL A 63 -6.75 -24.79 -0.47
CA VAL A 63 -5.60 -24.02 -1.00
C VAL A 63 -6.09 -22.81 -1.81
N LEU A 64 -7.09 -23.01 -2.67
CA LEU A 64 -7.67 -21.94 -3.49
C LEU A 64 -8.36 -20.87 -2.63
N LEU A 65 -9.17 -21.30 -1.67
CA LEU A 65 -9.88 -20.42 -0.75
C LEU A 65 -8.91 -19.62 0.13
N ASN A 66 -7.89 -20.27 0.70
CA ASN A 66 -6.90 -19.58 1.53
C ASN A 66 -6.02 -18.62 0.71
N GLY A 67 -5.64 -19.02 -0.51
CA GLY A 67 -4.84 -18.17 -1.41
C GLY A 67 -5.59 -16.92 -1.86
N GLY A 68 -6.83 -17.06 -2.33
CA GLY A 68 -7.67 -15.92 -2.70
C GLY A 68 -8.09 -15.09 -1.49
N GLY A 69 -8.41 -15.74 -0.37
CA GLY A 69 -8.74 -15.10 0.89
C GLY A 69 -7.60 -14.23 1.44
N ALA A 70 -6.34 -14.68 1.34
CA ALA A 70 -5.19 -13.89 1.78
C ALA A 70 -5.03 -12.55 1.05
N ILE A 71 -5.51 -12.45 -0.20
CA ILE A 71 -5.50 -11.19 -0.97
C ILE A 71 -6.67 -10.29 -0.57
N LEU A 72 -7.85 -10.88 -0.36
CA LEU A 72 -9.09 -10.17 -0.03
C LEU A 72 -9.23 -9.85 1.46
N ASP A 73 -8.33 -10.39 2.29
CA ASP A 73 -8.31 -10.18 3.73
C ASP A 73 -8.24 -8.68 4.09
N GLY A 74 -9.23 -8.24 4.87
CA GLY A 74 -9.36 -6.84 5.30
C GLY A 74 -8.41 -6.44 6.42
N GLU A 75 -7.73 -7.40 7.06
CA GLU A 75 -6.78 -7.13 8.13
C GLU A 75 -5.36 -6.83 7.66
N LEU A 76 -4.85 -7.63 6.74
CA LEU A 76 -3.48 -7.52 6.25
C LEU A 76 -3.42 -7.39 4.74
N GLY A 77 -4.02 -8.33 4.02
CA GLY A 77 -3.83 -8.48 2.57
C GLY A 77 -4.21 -7.24 1.78
N LEU A 78 -5.48 -6.87 1.86
CA LEU A 78 -6.04 -5.77 1.09
C LEU A 78 -5.42 -4.42 1.48
N PRO A 79 -5.30 -4.05 2.78
CA PRO A 79 -4.64 -2.81 3.17
C PRO A 79 -3.17 -2.71 2.71
N LEU A 80 -2.40 -3.81 2.82
CA LEU A 80 -1.00 -3.84 2.41
C LEU A 80 -0.85 -3.68 0.90
N LEU A 81 -1.68 -4.36 0.11
CA LEU A 81 -1.68 -4.21 -1.35
C LEU A 81 -1.97 -2.77 -1.76
N PHE A 82 -2.96 -2.13 -1.13
CA PHE A 82 -3.25 -0.71 -1.36
C PHE A 82 -2.10 0.18 -0.92
N CYS A 83 -1.45 -0.08 0.20
CA CYS A 83 -0.28 0.67 0.65
C CYS A 83 0.84 0.65 -0.39
N ILE A 84 1.21 -0.53 -0.88
CA ILE A 84 2.27 -0.71 -1.87
C ILE A 84 1.87 -0.06 -3.21
N GLY A 85 0.65 -0.35 -3.71
CA GLY A 85 0.21 0.17 -4.99
C GLY A 85 0.07 1.69 -5.01
N VAL A 86 -0.42 2.28 -3.92
CA VAL A 86 -0.48 3.74 -3.78
C VAL A 86 0.92 4.34 -3.70
N ALA A 87 1.84 3.73 -2.94
CA ALA A 87 3.21 4.22 -2.82
C ALA A 87 3.92 4.25 -4.19
N ILE A 88 3.81 3.15 -4.95
CA ILE A 88 4.42 3.03 -6.29
C ILE A 88 3.73 3.95 -7.29
N GLY A 89 2.40 3.94 -7.35
CA GLY A 89 1.65 4.69 -8.36
C GLY A 89 1.67 6.20 -8.14
N PHE A 90 1.83 6.67 -6.89
CA PHE A 90 1.95 8.10 -6.60
C PHE A 90 3.39 8.61 -6.76
N ALA A 91 4.40 7.76 -6.56
CA ALA A 91 5.80 8.15 -6.71
C ALA A 91 6.19 8.39 -8.18
N LYS A 92 6.68 9.61 -8.49
CA LYS A 92 7.04 10.02 -9.87
C LYS A 92 8.07 9.11 -10.56
N LYS A 93 8.95 8.46 -9.78
CA LYS A 93 10.03 7.58 -10.26
C LYS A 93 10.19 6.37 -9.32
N ALA A 94 9.08 5.74 -8.98
CA ALA A 94 9.08 4.59 -8.07
C ALA A 94 10.10 3.52 -8.51
N ASP A 95 10.79 2.94 -7.54
CA ASP A 95 11.62 1.76 -7.73
C ASP A 95 11.32 0.72 -6.64
N GLY A 96 12.03 -0.42 -6.66
CA GLY A 96 11.82 -1.47 -5.67
C GLY A 96 11.98 -0.99 -4.22
N SER A 97 12.77 0.05 -3.98
CA SER A 97 12.94 0.62 -2.63
C SER A 97 11.70 1.36 -2.14
N THR A 98 10.88 1.92 -3.03
CA THR A 98 9.58 2.53 -2.68
C THR A 98 8.61 1.48 -2.15
N ALA A 99 8.55 0.31 -2.80
CA ALA A 99 7.70 -0.80 -2.37
C ALA A 99 8.16 -1.35 -1.01
N LEU A 100 9.47 -1.57 -0.84
CA LEU A 100 10.03 -2.04 0.42
C LEU A 100 9.75 -1.06 1.57
N ALA A 101 9.92 0.24 1.33
CA ALA A 101 9.61 1.27 2.32
C ALA A 101 8.12 1.28 2.72
N ALA A 102 7.22 1.03 1.76
CA ALA A 102 5.79 0.96 2.02
C ALA A 102 5.44 -0.24 2.91
N VAL A 103 6.05 -1.40 2.65
CA VAL A 103 5.86 -2.59 3.49
C VAL A 103 6.37 -2.34 4.91
N VAL A 104 7.59 -1.81 5.05
CA VAL A 104 8.18 -1.51 6.37
C VAL A 104 7.30 -0.53 7.14
N GLY A 105 6.91 0.59 6.52
CA GLY A 105 6.04 1.58 7.15
C GLY A 105 4.66 1.03 7.52
N PHE A 106 4.09 0.15 6.70
CA PHE A 106 2.81 -0.49 7.01
C PHE A 106 2.91 -1.45 8.20
N LEU A 107 4.00 -2.22 8.30
CA LEU A 107 4.22 -3.13 9.43
C LEU A 107 4.39 -2.36 10.75
N VAL A 108 5.16 -1.26 10.74
CA VAL A 108 5.30 -0.40 11.92
C VAL A 108 3.98 0.25 12.28
N TYR A 109 3.27 0.78 11.30
CA TYR A 109 1.92 1.32 11.48
C TYR A 109 0.97 0.32 12.15
N ARG A 110 0.94 -0.92 11.66
CA ARG A 110 0.13 -1.99 12.27
C ARG A 110 0.55 -2.27 13.72
N GLY A 111 1.85 -2.35 13.99
CA GLY A 111 2.38 -2.55 15.34
C GLY A 111 2.00 -1.43 16.30
N VAL A 112 2.01 -0.17 15.83
CA VAL A 112 1.56 0.99 16.61
C VAL A 112 0.07 0.93 16.90
N LEU A 113 -0.76 0.59 15.91
CA LEU A 113 -2.21 0.46 16.12
C LEU A 113 -2.56 -0.68 17.10
N THR A 114 -1.81 -1.78 17.08
CA THR A 114 -1.98 -2.84 18.08
C THR A 114 -1.56 -2.41 19.49
N ALA A 115 -0.71 -1.38 19.62
CA ALA A 115 -0.31 -0.80 20.90
C ALA A 115 -1.32 0.21 21.47
N PHE A 116 -2.30 0.65 20.68
CA PHE A 116 -3.35 1.62 21.08
C PHE A 116 -4.75 1.16 20.60
N PRO A 117 -5.40 0.21 21.29
CA PRO A 117 -6.74 -0.27 20.98
C PRO A 117 -7.80 0.75 21.39
N ILE A 118 -8.98 0.59 20.79
CA ILE A 118 -10.13 1.49 20.96
C ILE A 118 -10.70 1.38 22.39
N ASP A 119 -10.66 0.19 22.99
CA ASP A 119 -11.09 -0.06 24.37
C ASP A 119 -9.92 -0.59 25.22
N GLY A 120 -9.38 0.26 26.11
CA GLY A 120 -8.63 -0.11 27.32
C GLY A 120 -7.31 -0.90 27.18
N THR A 121 -6.18 -0.18 27.33
CA THR A 121 -4.84 -0.66 27.76
C THR A 121 -4.27 -1.93 27.12
N VAL A 122 -3.26 -1.74 26.25
CA VAL A 122 -2.33 -2.80 25.88
C VAL A 122 -1.37 -3.04 27.03
N THR A 123 -1.63 -4.12 27.76
CA THR A 123 -0.61 -4.78 28.58
C THR A 123 -0.44 -6.19 28.06
N GLU A 124 0.74 -6.78 28.21
CA GLU A 124 1.09 -8.13 27.74
C GLU A 124 0.11 -9.25 28.21
N ALA A 125 -0.82 -8.93 29.10
CA ALA A 125 -1.79 -9.85 29.70
C ALA A 125 -3.23 -9.77 29.14
N LEU A 126 -3.56 -8.84 28.23
CA LEU A 126 -4.92 -8.66 27.70
C LEU A 126 -4.91 -8.52 26.17
N PRO A 127 -5.08 -9.62 25.41
CA PRO A 127 -5.21 -9.60 23.95
C PRO A 127 -6.65 -9.28 23.46
N ASP A 128 -7.56 -8.89 24.36
CA ASP A 128 -9.00 -8.74 24.10
C ASP A 128 -9.45 -7.29 23.81
N GLY A 129 -8.53 -6.41 23.41
CA GLY A 129 -8.90 -5.13 22.80
C GLY A 129 -8.98 -5.29 21.29
N GLU A 130 -10.10 -4.90 20.65
CA GLU A 130 -10.16 -4.88 19.19
C GLU A 130 -9.08 -3.94 18.64
N PRO A 131 -8.08 -4.44 17.87
CA PRO A 131 -7.05 -3.60 17.30
C PRO A 131 -7.69 -2.58 16.38
N GLN A 132 -7.26 -1.31 16.47
CA GLN A 132 -7.77 -0.28 15.57
C GLN A 132 -7.33 -0.62 14.14
N ASN A 133 -8.23 -1.12 13.31
CA ASN A 133 -7.94 -1.44 11.91
C ASN A 133 -8.75 -0.55 10.96
N PRO A 134 -8.17 0.56 10.47
CA PRO A 134 -8.81 1.40 9.45
C PRO A 134 -8.77 0.78 8.03
N GLY A 135 -8.31 -0.47 7.90
CA GLY A 135 -8.35 -1.26 6.68
C GLY A 135 -7.64 -0.57 5.52
N VAL A 136 -8.30 -0.57 4.36
CA VAL A 136 -7.77 -0.01 3.12
C VAL A 136 -7.43 1.48 3.25
N LEU A 137 -8.17 2.24 4.05
CA LEU A 137 -7.89 3.67 4.26
C LEU A 137 -6.54 3.88 4.95
N GLY A 138 -6.24 3.07 5.98
CA GLY A 138 -4.93 3.08 6.64
C GLY A 138 -3.79 2.76 5.66
N GLY A 139 -3.99 1.74 4.83
CA GLY A 139 -3.06 1.38 3.76
C GLY A 139 -2.80 2.53 2.78
N ILE A 140 -3.85 3.19 2.28
CA ILE A 140 -3.72 4.32 1.35
C ILE A 140 -2.94 5.48 1.99
N LEU A 141 -3.23 5.82 3.24
CA LEU A 141 -2.56 6.92 3.95
C LEU A 141 -1.06 6.65 4.12
N ILE A 142 -0.68 5.46 4.59
CA ILE A 142 0.73 5.08 4.72
C ILE A 142 1.42 4.97 3.35
N GLY A 143 0.71 4.51 2.33
CA GLY A 143 1.21 4.47 0.96
C GLY A 143 1.53 5.88 0.41
N LEU A 144 0.63 6.85 0.63
CA LEU A 144 0.86 8.25 0.25
C LEU A 144 2.03 8.85 1.04
N LEU A 145 2.08 8.63 2.35
CA LEU A 145 3.18 9.07 3.20
C LEU A 145 4.52 8.54 2.67
N THR A 146 4.59 7.23 2.38
CA THR A 146 5.77 6.57 1.82
C THR A 146 6.19 7.24 0.51
N ALA A 147 5.24 7.51 -0.40
CA ALA A 147 5.57 8.13 -1.68
C ALA A 147 6.13 9.56 -1.50
N VAL A 148 5.62 10.33 -0.54
CA VAL A 148 6.15 11.67 -0.23
C VAL A 148 7.56 11.58 0.37
N VAL A 149 7.76 10.72 1.37
CA VAL A 149 9.06 10.50 2.02
C VAL A 149 10.08 10.03 0.98
N TRP A 150 9.73 9.07 0.13
CA TRP A 150 10.60 8.59 -0.94
C TRP A 150 10.99 9.71 -1.90
N GLN A 151 10.02 10.48 -2.42
CA GLN A 151 10.31 11.59 -3.33
C GLN A 151 11.26 12.63 -2.71
N ARG A 152 11.10 12.89 -1.41
CA ARG A 152 11.89 13.89 -0.69
C ARG A 152 13.31 13.41 -0.35
N TYR A 153 13.49 12.13 -0.02
CA TYR A 153 14.71 11.63 0.63
C TYR A 153 15.51 10.58 -0.17
N HIS A 154 14.99 10.05 -1.28
CA HIS A 154 15.67 9.01 -2.07
C HIS A 154 17.07 9.38 -2.63
N ARG A 155 17.47 10.66 -2.60
CA ARG A 155 18.78 11.16 -3.06
C ARG A 155 19.58 11.87 -1.96
N THR A 156 19.11 11.82 -0.72
CA THR A 156 19.77 12.51 0.39
C THR A 156 21.11 11.84 0.71
N LYS A 157 22.12 12.67 0.94
CA LYS A 157 23.43 12.24 1.44
C LYS A 157 23.54 12.64 2.91
N LEU A 158 23.88 11.67 3.74
CA LEU A 158 24.23 11.80 5.15
C LEU A 158 25.74 11.98 5.30
N VAL A 159 26.14 12.32 6.52
CA VAL A 159 27.53 12.37 6.99
C VAL A 159 28.27 11.04 6.77
N ASP A 160 29.58 11.10 6.58
CA ASP A 160 30.41 9.98 6.10
C ASP A 160 30.29 8.70 6.93
N TRP A 161 30.10 8.81 8.25
CA TRP A 161 29.93 7.66 9.13
C TRP A 161 28.55 6.97 9.02
N LEU A 162 27.52 7.66 8.51
CA LEU A 162 26.21 7.09 8.16
C LEU A 162 26.08 6.77 6.67
N GLY A 163 27.20 6.74 5.94
CA GLY A 163 27.22 6.60 4.48
C GLY A 163 26.48 5.36 3.95
N PHE A 164 26.37 4.30 4.76
CA PHE A 164 25.62 3.09 4.45
C PHE A 164 24.13 3.35 4.16
N PHE A 165 23.53 4.33 4.86
CA PHE A 165 22.10 4.68 4.76
C PHE A 165 21.80 5.70 3.67
N ASN A 166 22.78 6.10 2.86
CA ASN A 166 22.59 7.13 1.86
C ASN A 166 21.60 6.75 0.75
N GLY A 167 20.92 7.78 0.23
CA GLY A 167 20.04 7.68 -0.92
C GLY A 167 18.81 6.81 -0.68
N ARG A 168 18.64 5.76 -1.47
CA ARG A 168 17.39 4.96 -1.51
C ARG A 168 17.22 4.03 -0.32
N ARG A 169 18.32 3.67 0.36
CA ARG A 169 18.32 2.84 1.57
C ARG A 169 17.81 3.60 2.79
N LEU A 170 17.89 4.93 2.76
CA LEU A 170 17.37 5.80 3.81
C LEU A 170 15.85 5.67 3.95
N VAL A 171 15.14 5.48 2.83
CA VAL A 171 13.69 5.64 2.80
C VAL A 171 12.98 4.56 3.63
N PRO A 172 13.30 3.25 3.51
CA PRO A 172 12.73 2.25 4.41
C PRO A 172 13.06 2.49 5.88
N ILE A 173 14.23 3.07 6.18
CA ILE A 173 14.66 3.34 7.56
C ILE A 173 13.90 4.52 8.17
N LEU A 174 13.56 5.53 7.37
CA LEU A 174 12.70 6.62 7.83
C LEU A 174 11.25 6.19 8.03
N MET A 175 10.82 5.13 7.34
CA MET A 175 9.47 4.59 7.48
C MET A 175 9.36 3.59 8.65
N ALA A 176 10.49 3.06 9.12
CA ALA A 176 10.58 2.21 10.30
C ALA A 176 10.49 3.06 11.58
#